data_AF-A0A354NZC0-F1
#
_entry.id   AF-A0A354NZC0-F1
#
_cell.length_a   1.000
_cell.length_b   1.000
_cell.length_c   1.000
_cell.angle_alpha   90.00
_cell.angle_beta   90.00
_cell.angle_gamma   90.00
#
_symmetry.space_group_name_H-M   'P 1'
#
loop_
_entity.id
_entity.type
_entity.pdbx_description
1 polymer ?
#
loop_
_entity_poly.entity_id
_entity_poly.type
_entity_poly.pdbx_seq_one_letter_code
_entity_poly.pdbx_strand_id
1 'polypeptide(L)'
;SYLGVLYAGLMLTESGPKVIEFNCRLGDPETQVILPRLQSDLLEIFHRAALGELKQTDVVWNDLACVGVVSASAGYPESYETGFEISGLDTIDPSSMVFHAGTKPTASSNPVTSGGRVLTVTGTGSTLAEATAVAYDNTSRIVFEGRYHRTDIAANLGDTTMALVAVLMGSSSDKDAMQETSDVLGQMGIEHVVEVMSAHRTPEKVKDYAESARDRGIELIIAGAGGSAGLPGVVASWTTLPVIGVPLPTSDLKGVDALYAIAQMPPGIPVACVAVGSWGGR
;
A
#
# COMPACT_ATOMS: atom_id res chain seq x y z
N SER A 1 -15.90 19.77 18.10
CA SER A 1 -15.26 20.25 16.86
C SER A 1 -13.93 19.54 16.72
N TYR A 2 -13.54 19.17 15.50
CA TYR A 2 -12.21 18.63 15.20
C TYR A 2 -11.28 19.79 14.80
N LEU A 3 -10.01 19.73 15.22
CA LEU A 3 -9.00 20.75 14.91
C LEU A 3 -7.70 20.06 14.49
N GLY A 4 -7.23 20.35 13.28
CA GLY A 4 -6.01 19.79 12.71
C GLY A 4 -6.20 19.36 11.26
N VAL A 5 -5.32 18.47 10.81
CA VAL A 5 -5.42 17.88 9.46
C VAL A 5 -6.32 16.66 9.54
N LEU A 6 -7.39 16.66 8.73
CA LEU A 6 -8.22 15.49 8.50
C LEU A 6 -7.82 14.89 7.16
N TYR A 7 -7.21 13.71 7.19
CA TYR A 7 -6.89 12.92 6.01
C TYR A 7 -7.98 11.87 5.83
N ALA A 8 -8.56 11.80 4.64
CA ALA A 8 -9.54 10.78 4.27
C ALA A 8 -8.96 9.90 3.17
N GLY A 9 -8.75 8.62 3.46
CA GLY A 9 -8.46 7.62 2.44
C GLY A 9 -9.75 7.34 1.67
N LEU A 10 -9.76 7.60 0.36
CA LEU A 10 -10.96 7.48 -0.47
C LEU A 10 -10.79 6.41 -1.53
N MET A 11 -11.89 5.75 -1.86
CA MET A 11 -12.03 4.94 -3.06
C MET A 11 -13.07 5.58 -3.99
N LEU A 12 -12.73 5.75 -5.26
CA LEU A 12 -13.68 6.21 -6.28
C LEU A 12 -14.42 4.99 -6.83
N THR A 13 -15.73 4.93 -6.63
CA THR A 13 -16.59 3.86 -7.16
C THR A 13 -17.58 4.43 -8.18
N GLU A 14 -18.26 3.57 -8.94
CA GLU A 14 -19.35 3.99 -9.83
C GLU A 14 -20.45 4.78 -9.11
N SER A 15 -20.68 4.45 -7.83
CA SER A 15 -21.65 5.14 -6.96
C SER A 15 -21.10 6.41 -6.28
N GLY A 16 -19.90 6.85 -6.64
CA GLY A 16 -19.20 8.01 -6.05
C GLY A 16 -18.10 7.64 -5.04
N PRO A 17 -17.48 8.65 -4.40
CA PRO A 17 -16.39 8.43 -3.46
C PRO A 17 -16.88 7.74 -2.17
N LYS A 18 -16.14 6.74 -1.72
CA LYS A 18 -16.35 6.04 -0.44
C LYS A 18 -15.13 6.26 0.46
N VAL A 19 -15.37 6.46 1.75
CA VAL A 19 -14.29 6.57 2.73
C VAL A 19 -13.84 5.16 3.11
N ILE A 20 -12.53 4.92 2.99
CA ILE A 20 -11.86 3.72 3.48
C ILE A 20 -11.44 3.93 4.94
N GLU A 21 -10.77 5.05 5.21
CA GLU A 21 -10.23 5.36 6.53
C GLU A 21 -10.10 6.87 6.77
N PHE A 22 -9.97 7.22 8.05
CA PHE A 22 -9.56 8.56 8.46
C PHE A 22 -8.23 8.51 9.22
N ASN A 23 -7.37 9.48 8.95
CA ASN A 23 -6.20 9.77 9.76
C ASN A 23 -6.30 11.21 10.30
N CYS A 24 -5.82 11.40 11.53
CA CYS A 24 -5.89 12.69 12.22
C CYS A 24 -4.59 13.51 12.08
N ARG A 25 -3.85 13.29 11.00
CA ARG A 25 -2.51 13.85 10.76
C ARG A 25 -2.18 13.84 9.27
N LEU A 26 -1.08 14.50 8.93
CA LEU A 26 -0.47 14.46 7.62
C LEU A 26 0.05 13.05 7.25
N GLY A 27 -0.14 12.65 5.99
CA GLY A 27 0.32 11.38 5.45
C GLY A 27 1.85 11.26 5.39
N ASP A 28 2.41 10.06 5.42
CA ASP A 28 3.82 9.84 5.13
C ASP A 28 3.90 8.54 4.30
N PRO A 29 4.20 8.62 2.98
CA PRO A 29 4.95 9.69 2.31
C PRO A 29 4.10 10.78 1.59
N GLU A 30 2.79 10.87 1.81
CA GLU A 30 1.93 11.78 1.04
C GLU A 30 2.28 13.26 1.25
N THR A 31 2.74 13.63 2.45
CA THR A 31 3.12 15.03 2.76
C THR A 31 4.28 15.51 1.90
N GLN A 32 5.23 14.63 1.63
CA GLN A 32 6.44 14.90 0.85
C GLN A 32 6.11 15.26 -0.60
N VAL A 33 4.91 14.90 -1.11
CA VAL A 33 4.48 15.28 -2.48
C VAL A 33 3.40 16.37 -2.49
N ILE A 34 2.66 16.54 -1.40
CA ILE A 34 1.66 17.60 -1.26
C ILE A 34 2.35 18.94 -0.98
N LEU A 35 3.14 19.03 0.08
CA LEU A 35 3.68 20.32 0.56
C LEU A 35 4.61 21.03 -0.42
N PRO A 36 5.44 20.37 -1.26
CA PRO A 36 6.23 21.07 -2.28
C PRO A 36 5.38 21.85 -3.30
N ARG A 37 4.09 21.52 -3.42
CA ARG A 37 3.16 22.22 -4.32
C ARG A 37 2.47 23.41 -3.66
N LEU A 38 2.59 23.56 -2.34
CA LEU A 38 1.97 24.64 -1.58
C LEU A 38 2.71 25.95 -1.82
N GLN A 39 2.01 26.96 -2.33
CA GLN A 39 2.55 28.32 -2.51
C GLN A 39 2.25 29.22 -1.31
N SER A 40 1.12 29.00 -0.63
CA SER A 40 0.79 29.71 0.61
C SER A 40 1.74 29.38 1.75
N ASP A 41 1.89 30.30 2.70
CA ASP A 41 2.67 30.06 3.91
C ASP A 41 2.00 29.01 4.81
N LEU A 42 2.66 27.86 4.97
CA LEU A 42 2.18 26.75 5.79
C LEU A 42 2.01 27.15 7.26
N LEU A 43 2.89 28.01 7.80
CA LEU A 43 2.81 28.44 9.18
C LEU A 43 1.57 29.30 9.42
N GLU A 44 1.27 30.21 8.49
CA GLU A 44 0.05 31.04 8.57
C GLU A 44 -1.21 30.17 8.50
N ILE A 45 -1.25 29.16 7.61
CA ILE A 45 -2.36 28.21 7.53
C ILE A 45 -2.56 27.50 8.87
N PHE A 46 -1.49 26.97 9.48
CA PHE A 46 -1.57 26.28 10.76
C PHE A 46 -1.95 27.21 11.91
N HIS A 47 -1.41 28.42 11.93
CA HIS A 47 -1.75 29.43 12.93
C HIS A 47 -3.23 29.80 12.87
N ARG A 48 -3.76 30.07 11.67
CA ARG A 48 -5.18 30.39 11.46
C ARG A 48 -6.09 29.22 11.75
N ALA A 49 -5.68 28.00 11.40
CA ALA A 49 -6.38 26.79 11.80
C ALA A 49 -6.47 26.69 13.33
N ALA A 50 -5.36 26.86 14.04
CA ALA A 50 -5.31 26.80 15.51
C ALA A 50 -6.20 27.86 16.19
N LEU A 51 -6.36 29.04 15.59
CA LEU A 51 -7.25 30.11 16.06
C LEU A 51 -8.72 29.95 15.64
N GLY A 52 -9.05 28.96 14.80
CA GLY A 52 -10.40 28.79 14.25
C GLY A 52 -10.75 29.83 13.16
N GLU A 53 -9.74 30.46 12.57
CA GLU A 53 -9.85 31.55 11.59
C GLU A 53 -9.55 31.09 10.15
N LEU A 54 -9.34 29.80 9.92
CA LEU A 54 -8.91 29.25 8.62
C LEU A 54 -9.80 29.67 7.43
N LYS A 55 -11.09 29.96 7.67
CA LYS A 55 -12.02 30.45 6.63
C LYS A 55 -11.55 31.77 5.97
N GLN A 56 -10.64 32.50 6.61
CA GLN A 56 -10.12 33.79 6.14
C GLN A 56 -8.78 33.65 5.39
N THR A 57 -8.31 32.42 5.13
CA THR A 57 -7.01 32.15 4.51
C THR A 57 -7.19 31.44 3.17
N ASP A 58 -6.68 32.04 2.09
CA ASP A 58 -6.60 31.39 0.80
C ASP A 58 -5.39 30.44 0.76
N VAL A 59 -5.65 29.17 0.42
CA VAL A 59 -4.61 28.14 0.24
C VAL A 59 -4.34 27.97 -1.25
N VAL A 60 -3.22 28.49 -1.70
CA VAL A 60 -2.80 28.52 -3.12
C VAL A 60 -1.79 27.40 -3.36
N TRP A 61 -2.00 26.68 -4.46
CA TRP A 61 -1.16 25.57 -4.92
C TRP A 61 -0.66 25.86 -6.33
N ASN A 62 0.51 25.32 -6.66
CA ASN A 62 0.99 25.31 -8.04
C ASN A 62 0.41 24.12 -8.84
N ASP A 63 0.47 24.25 -10.17
CA ASP A 63 0.00 23.25 -11.12
C ASP A 63 1.06 22.17 -11.43
N LEU A 64 2.24 22.21 -10.79
CA LEU A 64 3.29 21.23 -11.02
C LEU A 64 2.87 19.87 -10.49
N ALA A 65 3.23 18.82 -11.21
CA ALA A 65 3.21 17.46 -10.69
C ALA A 65 4.37 17.28 -9.70
N CYS A 66 4.16 16.45 -8.67
CA CYS A 66 5.20 16.07 -7.72
C CYS A 66 5.11 14.57 -7.44
N VAL A 67 6.23 13.88 -7.57
CA VAL A 67 6.35 12.43 -7.35
C VAL A 67 7.46 12.18 -6.35
N GLY A 68 7.20 11.30 -5.37
CA GLY A 68 8.13 10.95 -4.30
C GLY A 68 8.45 9.46 -4.31
N VAL A 69 9.73 9.11 -4.31
CA VAL A 69 10.22 7.74 -4.25
C VAL A 69 10.89 7.50 -2.90
N VAL A 70 10.37 6.54 -2.15
CA VAL A 70 10.92 6.15 -0.85
C VAL A 70 12.04 5.12 -1.04
N SER A 71 13.22 5.42 -0.49
CA SER A 71 14.30 4.44 -0.32
C SER A 71 14.22 3.82 1.07
N ALA A 72 14.24 2.49 1.14
CA ALA A 72 14.13 1.71 2.37
C ALA A 72 15.36 0.82 2.59
N SER A 73 15.59 0.47 3.86
CA SER A 73 16.62 -0.50 4.31
C SER A 73 16.17 -1.92 3.98
N ALA A 74 17.09 -2.76 3.48
CA ALA A 74 16.82 -4.18 3.22
C ALA A 74 16.17 -4.86 4.43
N GLY A 75 15.09 -5.60 4.17
CA GLY A 75 14.32 -6.30 5.21
C GLY A 75 13.12 -5.52 5.76
N TYR A 76 13.00 -4.20 5.51
CA TYR A 76 11.75 -3.47 5.79
C TYR A 76 10.58 -4.12 5.01
N PRO A 77 9.37 -4.30 5.61
CA PRO A 77 8.91 -3.79 6.91
C PRO A 77 9.26 -4.63 8.15
N GLU A 78 9.99 -5.73 7.98
CA GLU A 78 10.38 -6.63 9.08
C GLU A 78 11.68 -6.17 9.76
N SER A 79 12.63 -7.10 9.96
CA SER A 79 13.94 -6.81 10.55
C SER A 79 14.89 -6.26 9.50
N TYR A 80 15.56 -5.16 9.83
CA TYR A 80 16.54 -4.50 8.98
C TYR A 80 17.73 -4.03 9.82
N GLU A 81 18.90 -3.95 9.19
CA GLU A 81 20.08 -3.38 9.80
C GLU A 81 20.16 -1.86 9.55
N THR A 82 20.87 -1.16 10.43
CA THR A 82 21.05 0.30 10.37
C THR A 82 22.53 0.65 10.57
N GLY A 83 22.89 1.90 10.29
CA GLY A 83 24.26 2.39 10.42
C GLY A 83 25.05 2.38 9.11
N PHE A 84 24.41 2.07 7.98
CA PHE A 84 25.05 2.12 6.67
C PHE A 84 25.16 3.55 6.17
N GLU A 85 26.32 3.92 5.66
CA GLU A 85 26.57 5.27 5.14
C GLU A 85 25.70 5.55 3.90
N ILE A 86 25.13 6.76 3.87
CA ILE A 86 24.31 7.28 2.78
C ILE A 86 25.16 8.27 1.97
N SER A 87 25.42 7.94 0.72
CA SER A 87 26.19 8.77 -0.23
C SER A 87 25.35 9.22 -1.42
N GLY A 88 25.87 10.20 -2.18
CA GLY A 88 25.25 10.73 -3.40
C GLY A 88 24.26 11.88 -3.17
N LEU A 89 24.01 12.27 -1.92
CA LEU A 89 23.13 13.40 -1.56
C LEU A 89 23.61 14.74 -2.16
N ASP A 90 24.92 14.91 -2.32
CA ASP A 90 25.59 16.07 -2.92
C ASP A 90 25.42 16.15 -4.44
N THR A 91 25.03 15.06 -5.07
CA THR A 91 24.82 14.98 -6.52
C THR A 91 23.37 15.15 -6.94
N ILE A 92 22.44 15.35 -6.00
CA ILE A 92 21.01 15.53 -6.31
C ILE A 92 20.79 16.86 -7.03
N ASP A 93 19.87 16.87 -8.00
CA ASP A 93 19.42 18.08 -8.67
C ASP A 93 18.90 19.08 -7.63
N PRO A 94 19.41 20.32 -7.57
CA PRO A 94 18.96 21.33 -6.62
C PRO A 94 17.46 21.67 -6.68
N SER A 95 16.78 21.34 -7.78
CA SER A 95 15.34 21.50 -7.94
C SER A 95 14.52 20.38 -7.28
N SER A 96 15.15 19.27 -6.92
CA SER A 96 14.56 18.14 -6.21
C SER A 96 14.70 18.30 -4.69
N MET A 97 13.76 17.73 -3.94
CA MET A 97 13.83 17.73 -2.47
C MET A 97 14.09 16.34 -1.95
N VAL A 98 14.99 16.23 -0.97
CA VAL A 98 15.28 14.99 -0.24
C VAL A 98 14.81 15.13 1.20
N PHE A 99 13.84 14.31 1.59
CA PHE A 99 13.30 14.27 2.93
C PHE A 99 13.92 13.11 3.72
N HIS A 100 14.62 13.45 4.79
CA HIS A 100 15.21 12.50 5.72
C HIS A 100 14.14 11.92 6.66
N ALA A 101 13.96 10.60 6.63
CA ALA A 101 13.11 9.86 7.56
C ALA A 101 13.98 9.13 8.58
N GLY A 102 14.32 7.87 8.33
CA GLY A 102 15.22 7.07 9.16
C GLY A 102 16.69 7.32 8.85
N THR A 103 17.22 8.51 9.13
CA THR A 103 18.66 8.81 9.01
C THR A 103 19.23 9.41 10.29
N LYS A 104 20.51 9.17 10.55
CA LYS A 104 21.23 9.75 11.69
C LYS A 104 22.47 10.51 11.20
N PRO A 105 22.68 11.77 11.63
CA PRO A 105 23.90 12.48 11.32
C PRO A 105 25.10 11.82 12.01
N THR A 106 26.27 11.93 11.39
CA THR A 106 27.54 11.40 11.90
C THR A 106 28.54 12.53 12.08
N ALA A 107 29.72 12.21 12.63
CA ALA A 107 30.85 13.14 12.65
C ALA A 107 31.57 13.22 11.28
N SER A 108 31.31 12.27 10.36
CA SER A 108 31.71 12.38 8.96
C SER A 108 30.73 13.29 8.19
N SER A 109 31.00 13.56 6.90
CA SER A 109 30.11 14.37 6.07
C SER A 109 28.78 13.68 5.71
N ASN A 110 28.76 12.34 5.73
CA ASN A 110 27.63 11.55 5.22
C ASN A 110 26.79 10.97 6.37
N PRO A 111 25.46 11.12 6.34
CA PRO A 111 24.58 10.51 7.33
C PRO A 111 24.54 8.98 7.16
N VAL A 112 24.02 8.28 8.16
CA VAL A 112 23.81 6.83 8.12
C VAL A 112 22.34 6.46 8.20
N THR A 113 21.97 5.28 7.72
CA THR A 113 20.63 4.71 7.90
C THR A 113 20.32 4.52 9.38
N SER A 114 19.08 4.78 9.79
CA SER A 114 18.61 4.69 11.17
C SER A 114 17.11 4.35 11.27
N GLY A 115 16.55 3.73 10.23
CA GLY A 115 15.15 3.31 10.20
C GLY A 115 14.82 2.49 8.94
N GLY A 116 13.60 1.94 8.91
CA GLY A 116 13.13 1.09 7.81
C GLY A 116 12.93 1.88 6.52
N ARG A 117 12.10 2.93 6.55
CA ARG A 117 12.08 3.97 5.50
C ARG A 117 13.16 4.99 5.80
N VAL A 118 14.08 5.20 4.87
CA VAL A 118 15.31 5.98 5.10
C VAL A 118 15.15 7.40 4.57
N LEU A 119 14.80 7.52 3.29
CA LEU A 119 14.69 8.81 2.58
C LEU A 119 13.49 8.80 1.64
N THR A 120 12.93 9.98 1.37
CA THR A 120 12.03 10.20 0.23
C THR A 120 12.67 11.24 -0.69
N VAL A 121 12.94 10.87 -1.94
CA VAL A 121 13.43 11.80 -2.97
C VAL A 121 12.26 12.20 -3.83
N THR A 122 12.09 13.50 -4.07
CA THR A 122 10.97 14.04 -4.84
C THR A 122 11.44 14.72 -6.11
N GLY A 123 10.71 14.50 -7.19
CA GLY A 123 10.85 15.22 -8.45
C GLY A 123 9.60 16.06 -8.72
N THR A 124 9.79 17.22 -9.33
CA THR A 124 8.69 18.07 -9.82
C THR A 124 8.80 18.27 -11.33
N GLY A 125 7.67 18.52 -11.98
CA GLY A 125 7.62 18.68 -13.43
C GLY A 125 6.31 19.29 -13.89
N SER A 126 6.27 19.74 -15.15
CA SER A 126 5.03 20.25 -15.75
C SER A 126 4.04 19.12 -16.07
N THR A 127 4.55 17.90 -16.22
CA THR A 127 3.77 16.68 -16.35
C THR A 127 4.16 15.67 -15.28
N LEU A 128 3.26 14.72 -15.02
CA LEU A 128 3.54 13.59 -14.13
C LEU A 128 4.74 12.77 -14.62
N ALA A 129 4.85 12.53 -15.93
CA ALA A 129 5.95 11.76 -16.51
C ALA A 129 7.31 12.44 -16.27
N GLU A 130 7.37 13.77 -16.41
CA GLU A 130 8.58 14.55 -16.07
C GLU A 130 8.92 14.44 -14.59
N ALA A 131 7.94 14.65 -13.70
CA ALA A 131 8.15 14.56 -12.25
C ALA A 131 8.63 13.16 -11.84
N THR A 132 8.07 12.09 -12.43
CA THR A 132 8.49 10.71 -12.24
C THR A 132 9.93 10.49 -12.69
N ALA A 133 10.29 10.94 -13.89
CA ALA A 133 11.65 10.79 -14.42
C ALA A 133 12.68 11.49 -13.52
N VAL A 134 12.39 12.72 -13.07
CA VAL A 134 13.26 13.48 -12.17
C VAL A 134 13.39 12.77 -10.80
N ALA A 135 12.29 12.26 -10.25
CA ALA A 135 12.30 11.56 -8.97
C ALA A 135 13.17 10.29 -9.03
N TYR A 136 13.02 9.50 -10.09
CA TYR A 136 13.79 8.26 -10.28
C TYR A 136 15.27 8.52 -10.58
N ASP A 137 15.57 9.49 -11.44
CA ASP A 137 16.95 9.86 -11.75
C ASP A 137 17.70 10.29 -10.48
N ASN A 138 17.10 11.17 -9.66
CA ASN A 138 17.71 11.58 -8.39
C ASN A 138 17.75 10.45 -7.37
N THR A 139 16.72 9.62 -7.28
CA THR A 139 16.75 8.44 -6.43
C THR A 139 17.91 7.52 -6.80
N SER A 140 18.21 7.33 -8.09
CA SER A 140 19.28 6.44 -8.55
C SER A 140 20.68 6.85 -8.04
N ARG A 141 20.87 8.15 -7.75
CA ARG A 141 22.12 8.73 -7.25
C ARG A 141 22.39 8.40 -5.77
N ILE A 142 21.34 8.12 -4.98
CA ILE A 142 21.48 7.78 -3.56
C ILE A 142 21.97 6.35 -3.41
N VAL A 143 23.04 6.16 -2.63
CA VAL A 143 23.62 4.84 -2.38
C VAL A 143 23.80 4.59 -0.89
N PHE A 144 23.26 3.47 -0.42
CA PHE A 144 23.56 2.86 0.88
C PHE A 144 23.34 1.35 0.78
N GLU A 145 23.93 0.60 1.70
CA GLU A 145 23.88 -0.87 1.69
C GLU A 145 22.45 -1.39 1.87
N GLY A 146 22.07 -2.40 1.06
CA GLY A 146 20.75 -3.00 1.11
C GLY A 146 19.61 -2.07 0.67
N ARG A 147 19.90 -0.90 0.06
CA ARG A 147 18.87 0.01 -0.41
C ARG A 147 17.96 -0.67 -1.42
N TYR A 148 16.66 -0.52 -1.23
CA TYR A 148 15.67 -0.82 -2.25
C TYR A 148 14.60 0.27 -2.32
N HIS A 149 13.92 0.35 -3.47
CA HIS A 149 12.78 1.21 -3.72
C HIS A 149 11.91 0.57 -4.81
N ARG A 150 10.64 0.98 -4.90
CA ARG A 150 9.74 0.57 -5.99
C ARG A 150 10.08 1.27 -7.30
N THR A 151 9.98 0.58 -8.42
CA THR A 151 10.31 1.10 -9.78
C THR A 151 9.08 1.53 -10.60
N ASP A 152 7.90 1.47 -9.99
CA ASP A 152 6.60 1.65 -10.63
C ASP A 152 5.73 2.74 -9.94
N ILE A 153 6.35 3.61 -9.13
CA ILE A 153 5.67 4.77 -8.56
C ILE A 153 5.24 5.69 -9.70
N ALA A 154 3.96 6.05 -9.71
CA ALA A 154 3.32 6.84 -10.76
C ALA A 154 3.28 6.18 -12.16
N ALA A 155 3.56 4.87 -12.29
CA ALA A 155 3.55 4.18 -13.58
C ALA A 155 2.13 3.94 -14.15
N ASN A 156 1.12 3.78 -13.29
CA ASN A 156 -0.25 3.38 -13.69
C ASN A 156 -1.30 4.48 -13.45
N LEU A 157 -0.90 5.75 -13.48
CA LEU A 157 -1.82 6.87 -13.30
C LEU A 157 -2.59 7.14 -14.60
N GLY A 158 -3.72 6.46 -14.75
CA GLY A 158 -4.65 6.65 -15.88
C GLY A 158 -4.97 5.38 -16.67
N ASP A 159 -4.26 4.28 -16.41
CA ASP A 159 -4.65 2.97 -16.97
C ASP A 159 -5.67 2.34 -16.02
N THR A 160 -6.94 2.57 -16.30
CA THR A 160 -8.05 1.82 -15.70
C THR A 160 -8.15 0.43 -16.37
N THR A 161 -7.02 -0.24 -16.64
CA THR A 161 -7.04 -1.68 -16.81
C THR A 161 -7.65 -2.24 -15.53
N MET A 162 -8.88 -2.71 -15.65
CA MET A 162 -9.70 -3.20 -14.55
C MET A 162 -8.85 -4.21 -13.78
N ALA A 163 -8.45 -3.85 -12.55
CA ALA A 163 -7.63 -4.72 -11.73
C ALA A 163 -8.38 -6.05 -11.57
N LEU A 164 -7.84 -7.13 -12.11
CA LEU A 164 -8.50 -8.43 -12.05
C LEU A 164 -8.26 -9.04 -10.68
N VAL A 165 -9.34 -9.29 -9.94
CA VAL A 165 -9.29 -9.93 -8.62
C VAL A 165 -9.61 -11.42 -8.75
N ALA A 166 -8.80 -12.30 -8.16
CA ALA A 166 -9.15 -13.71 -8.04
C ALA A 166 -9.79 -14.00 -6.69
N VAL A 167 -11.04 -14.47 -6.70
CA VAL A 167 -11.75 -14.95 -5.51
C VAL A 167 -11.61 -16.47 -5.44
N LEU A 168 -10.82 -16.96 -4.49
CA LEU A 168 -10.54 -18.38 -4.30
C LEU A 168 -11.33 -18.94 -3.12
N MET A 169 -11.92 -20.13 -3.29
CA MET A 169 -12.60 -20.83 -2.21
C MET A 169 -12.20 -22.30 -2.12
N GLY A 170 -12.09 -22.80 -0.89
CA GLY A 170 -11.63 -24.16 -0.59
C GLY A 170 -12.60 -25.26 -1.03
N SER A 171 -13.89 -24.93 -1.12
CA SER A 171 -14.99 -25.83 -1.44
C SER A 171 -16.13 -25.08 -2.13
N SER A 172 -16.94 -25.78 -2.94
CA SER A 172 -18.15 -25.19 -3.51
C SER A 172 -19.20 -24.83 -2.45
N SER A 173 -19.14 -25.46 -1.27
CA SER A 173 -19.99 -25.12 -0.11
C SER A 173 -19.68 -23.76 0.49
N ASP A 174 -18.50 -23.20 0.21
CA ASP A 174 -18.08 -21.90 0.73
C ASP A 174 -18.66 -20.74 -0.10
N LYS A 175 -19.31 -21.06 -1.22
CA LYS A 175 -19.82 -20.10 -2.20
C LYS A 175 -20.76 -19.07 -1.58
N ASP A 176 -21.69 -19.50 -0.73
CA ASP A 176 -22.67 -18.59 -0.13
C ASP A 176 -22.00 -17.51 0.73
N ALA A 177 -20.92 -17.86 1.44
CA ALA A 177 -20.17 -16.91 2.27
C ALA A 177 -19.28 -15.98 1.43
N MET A 178 -18.74 -16.47 0.32
CA MET A 178 -17.88 -15.71 -0.59
C MET A 178 -18.64 -14.96 -1.70
N GLN A 179 -19.94 -15.21 -1.86
CA GLN A 179 -20.79 -14.52 -2.84
C GLN A 179 -20.85 -13.03 -2.56
N GLU A 180 -20.93 -12.65 -1.28
CA GLU A 180 -20.90 -11.25 -0.84
C GLU A 180 -19.64 -10.53 -1.34
N THR A 181 -18.47 -11.20 -1.35
CA THR A 181 -17.23 -10.65 -1.92
C THR A 181 -17.38 -10.37 -3.41
N SER A 182 -17.96 -11.29 -4.15
CA SER A 182 -18.21 -11.10 -5.59
C SER A 182 -19.20 -9.96 -5.84
N ASP A 183 -20.23 -9.85 -5.00
CA ASP A 183 -21.25 -8.81 -5.09
C ASP A 183 -20.67 -7.43 -4.79
N VAL A 184 -19.80 -7.30 -3.77
CA VAL A 184 -19.10 -6.05 -3.44
C VAL A 184 -18.14 -5.65 -4.56
N LEU A 185 -17.33 -6.58 -5.07
CA LEU A 185 -16.46 -6.32 -6.22
C LEU A 185 -17.27 -5.86 -7.43
N GLY A 186 -18.42 -6.50 -7.70
CA GLY A 186 -19.35 -6.09 -8.76
C GLY A 186 -19.91 -4.69 -8.57
N GLN A 187 -20.34 -4.33 -7.36
CA GLN A 187 -20.82 -2.97 -7.02
C GLN A 187 -19.73 -1.90 -7.16
N MET A 188 -18.47 -2.29 -6.97
CA MET A 188 -17.32 -1.41 -7.11
C MET A 188 -16.82 -1.30 -8.55
N GLY A 189 -17.39 -2.08 -9.48
CA GLY A 189 -16.92 -2.15 -10.86
C GLY A 189 -15.53 -2.79 -10.95
N ILE A 190 -15.22 -3.76 -10.10
CA ILE A 190 -13.94 -4.48 -10.11
C ILE A 190 -14.14 -5.84 -10.78
N GLU A 191 -13.43 -6.06 -11.89
CA GLU A 191 -13.47 -7.34 -12.60
C GLU A 191 -12.86 -8.44 -11.72
N HIS A 192 -13.52 -9.59 -11.66
CA HIS A 192 -13.05 -10.68 -10.84
C HIS A 192 -13.41 -12.05 -11.42
N VAL A 193 -12.58 -13.04 -11.09
CA VAL A 193 -12.78 -14.45 -11.39
C VAL A 193 -12.98 -15.23 -10.11
N VAL A 194 -13.83 -16.26 -10.15
CA VAL A 194 -14.12 -17.11 -9.00
C VAL A 194 -13.66 -18.52 -9.29
N GLU A 195 -12.82 -19.07 -8.41
CA GLU A 195 -12.25 -20.41 -8.58
C GLU A 195 -12.39 -21.25 -7.31
N VAL A 196 -12.69 -22.54 -7.50
CA VAL A 196 -12.72 -23.53 -6.42
C VAL A 196 -11.43 -24.34 -6.46
N MET A 197 -10.64 -24.25 -5.39
CA MET A 197 -9.41 -25.00 -5.20
C MET A 197 -9.07 -25.14 -3.72
N SER A 198 -8.60 -26.31 -3.31
CA SER A 198 -8.37 -26.64 -1.92
C SER A 198 -6.87 -26.77 -1.65
N ALA A 199 -6.36 -26.03 -0.66
CA ALA A 199 -4.97 -26.14 -0.20
C ALA A 199 -4.57 -27.57 0.20
N HIS A 200 -5.53 -28.37 0.67
CA HIS A 200 -5.27 -29.72 1.16
C HIS A 200 -5.60 -30.81 0.14
N ARG A 201 -6.64 -30.60 -0.69
CA ARG A 201 -7.12 -31.63 -1.65
C ARG A 201 -6.52 -31.46 -3.04
N THR A 202 -6.18 -30.23 -3.43
CA THR A 202 -5.65 -29.90 -4.76
C THR A 202 -4.46 -28.94 -4.65
N PRO A 203 -3.40 -29.29 -3.90
CA PRO A 203 -2.29 -28.38 -3.60
C PRO A 203 -1.53 -27.93 -4.86
N GLU A 204 -1.34 -28.83 -5.84
CA GLU A 204 -0.67 -28.50 -7.11
C GLU A 204 -1.46 -27.43 -7.90
N LYS A 205 -2.79 -27.56 -7.98
CA LYS A 205 -3.66 -26.55 -8.62
C LYS A 205 -3.51 -25.18 -7.95
N VAL A 206 -3.43 -25.13 -6.61
CA VAL A 206 -3.26 -23.87 -5.86
C VAL A 206 -1.91 -23.23 -6.17
N LYS A 207 -0.84 -24.03 -6.15
CA LYS A 207 0.50 -23.56 -6.49
C LYS A 207 0.56 -23.00 -7.90
N ASP A 208 0.17 -23.78 -8.89
CA ASP A 208 0.24 -23.40 -10.30
C ASP A 208 -0.59 -22.13 -10.58
N TYR A 209 -1.75 -22.01 -9.93
CA TYR A 209 -2.58 -20.83 -10.05
C TYR A 209 -1.92 -19.60 -9.42
N ALA A 210 -1.36 -19.72 -8.21
CA ALA A 210 -0.74 -18.61 -7.48
C ALA A 210 0.55 -18.11 -8.18
N GLU A 211 1.39 -19.02 -8.69
CA GLU A 211 2.62 -18.68 -9.43
C GLU A 211 2.29 -17.99 -10.75
N SER A 212 1.27 -18.47 -11.49
CA SER A 212 0.86 -17.90 -12.79
C SER A 212 -0.13 -16.73 -12.68
N ALA A 213 -0.55 -16.34 -11.48
CA ALA A 213 -1.62 -15.36 -11.29
C ALA A 213 -1.29 -14.01 -11.93
N ARG A 214 -0.06 -13.52 -11.75
CA ARG A 214 0.39 -12.25 -12.32
C ARG A 214 0.39 -12.28 -13.85
N ASP A 215 0.81 -13.38 -14.46
CA ASP A 215 0.82 -13.55 -15.92
C ASP A 215 -0.60 -13.57 -16.52
N ARG A 216 -1.61 -13.88 -15.69
CA ARG A 216 -3.04 -13.81 -16.04
C ARG A 216 -3.63 -12.40 -15.88
N GLY A 217 -2.83 -11.43 -15.46
CA GLY A 217 -3.28 -10.06 -15.16
C GLY A 217 -3.98 -9.92 -13.81
N ILE A 218 -3.89 -10.92 -12.91
CA ILE A 218 -4.45 -10.83 -11.57
C ILE A 218 -3.58 -9.89 -10.72
N GLU A 219 -4.21 -8.93 -10.07
CA GLU A 219 -3.55 -7.92 -9.22
C GLU A 219 -3.78 -8.17 -7.72
N LEU A 220 -4.79 -8.95 -7.35
CA LEU A 220 -5.18 -9.25 -5.96
C LEU A 220 -5.84 -10.63 -5.88
N ILE A 221 -5.55 -11.37 -4.80
CA ILE A 221 -6.23 -12.63 -4.50
C ILE A 221 -7.01 -12.52 -3.18
N ILE A 222 -8.30 -12.82 -3.20
CA ILE A 222 -9.15 -12.93 -2.01
C ILE A 222 -9.47 -14.40 -1.80
N ALA A 223 -9.01 -15.00 -0.71
CA ALA A 223 -9.17 -16.41 -0.42
C ALA A 223 -10.09 -16.63 0.79
N GLY A 224 -11.20 -17.33 0.59
CA GLY A 224 -12.09 -17.80 1.64
C GLY A 224 -11.67 -19.17 2.15
N ALA A 225 -11.51 -19.33 3.47
CA ALA A 225 -11.24 -20.64 4.06
C ALA A 225 -11.81 -20.79 5.47
N GLY A 226 -12.36 -21.97 5.75
CA GLY A 226 -12.79 -22.39 7.09
C GLY A 226 -11.98 -23.56 7.65
N GLY A 227 -12.26 -23.95 8.89
CA GLY A 227 -11.52 -25.00 9.59
C GLY A 227 -10.05 -24.62 9.84
N SER A 228 -9.11 -25.42 9.36
CA SER A 228 -7.67 -25.08 9.41
C SER A 228 -7.29 -23.84 8.59
N ALA A 229 -8.21 -23.34 7.75
CA ALA A 229 -8.12 -22.10 6.97
C ALA A 229 -6.79 -21.87 6.23
N GLY A 230 -6.18 -22.95 5.73
CA GLY A 230 -4.85 -22.89 5.11
C GLY A 230 -4.80 -22.26 3.71
N LEU A 231 -5.92 -22.03 3.03
CA LEU A 231 -5.89 -21.56 1.62
C LEU A 231 -5.23 -20.19 1.45
N PRO A 232 -5.58 -19.13 2.20
CA PRO A 232 -4.93 -17.83 2.07
C PRO A 232 -3.42 -17.91 2.31
N GLY A 233 -3.00 -18.63 3.35
CA GLY A 233 -1.58 -18.76 3.68
C GLY A 233 -0.79 -19.56 2.65
N VAL A 234 -1.37 -20.64 2.11
CA VAL A 234 -0.73 -21.42 1.03
C VAL A 234 -0.62 -20.59 -0.24
N VAL A 235 -1.67 -19.86 -0.62
CA VAL A 235 -1.62 -18.96 -1.79
C VAL A 235 -0.51 -17.90 -1.62
N ALA A 236 -0.46 -17.23 -0.47
CA ALA A 236 0.54 -16.22 -0.17
C ALA A 236 1.98 -16.75 -0.21
N SER A 237 2.19 -18.05 0.02
CA SER A 237 3.52 -18.67 -0.08
C SER A 237 4.06 -18.84 -1.51
N TRP A 238 3.18 -18.76 -2.53
CA TRP A 238 3.51 -19.01 -3.93
C TRP A 238 3.36 -17.79 -4.84
N THR A 239 3.02 -16.62 -4.28
CA THR A 239 2.83 -15.41 -5.08
C THR A 239 3.37 -14.17 -4.37
N THR A 240 3.74 -13.17 -5.17
CA THR A 240 4.08 -11.83 -4.68
C THR A 240 2.87 -10.88 -4.73
N LEU A 241 1.73 -11.35 -5.23
CA LEU A 241 0.49 -10.59 -5.22
C LEU A 241 -0.04 -10.46 -3.79
N PRO A 242 -0.70 -9.33 -3.45
CA PRO A 242 -1.42 -9.22 -2.19
C PRO A 242 -2.47 -10.32 -2.04
N VAL A 243 -2.58 -10.89 -0.83
CA VAL A 243 -3.58 -11.89 -0.49
C VAL A 243 -4.43 -11.41 0.70
N ILE A 244 -5.75 -11.42 0.53
CA ILE A 244 -6.73 -11.17 1.59
C ILE A 244 -7.38 -12.50 1.96
N GLY A 245 -7.35 -12.86 3.24
CA GLY A 245 -8.02 -14.04 3.78
C GLY A 245 -9.36 -13.68 4.42
N VAL A 246 -10.44 -14.30 3.93
CA VAL A 246 -11.78 -14.22 4.53
C VAL A 246 -12.00 -15.47 5.41
N PRO A 247 -12.00 -15.34 6.74
CA PRO A 247 -12.25 -16.49 7.62
C PRO A 247 -13.70 -16.96 7.50
N LEU A 248 -13.93 -18.23 7.20
CA LEU A 248 -15.29 -18.74 7.00
C LEU A 248 -15.83 -19.45 8.26
N PRO A 249 -17.09 -19.20 8.66
CA PRO A 249 -17.69 -19.79 9.85
C PRO A 249 -18.22 -21.21 9.61
N THR A 250 -17.45 -22.06 8.91
CA THR A 250 -17.86 -23.41 8.52
C THR A 250 -17.43 -24.49 9.51
N SER A 251 -16.60 -24.15 10.50
CA SER A 251 -16.15 -25.03 11.59
C SER A 251 -17.10 -25.00 12.79
N ASP A 252 -16.93 -25.95 13.71
CA ASP A 252 -17.62 -25.96 15.01
C ASP A 252 -17.30 -24.72 15.87
N LEU A 253 -16.15 -24.10 15.64
CA LEU A 253 -15.72 -22.87 16.31
C LEU A 253 -16.23 -21.60 15.61
N LYS A 254 -17.15 -21.74 14.65
CA LYS A 254 -17.82 -20.64 13.95
C LYS A 254 -16.83 -19.61 13.36
N GLY A 255 -15.71 -20.10 12.84
CA GLY A 255 -14.71 -19.30 12.15
C GLY A 255 -13.69 -18.60 13.05
N VAL A 256 -13.75 -18.80 14.37
CA VAL A 256 -12.70 -18.29 15.29
C VAL A 256 -11.36 -18.99 15.05
N ASP A 257 -11.39 -20.28 14.75
CA ASP A 257 -10.23 -21.05 14.29
C ASP A 257 -9.68 -20.50 12.98
N ALA A 258 -10.55 -20.26 12.00
CA ALA A 258 -10.16 -19.69 10.73
C ALA A 258 -9.56 -18.28 10.88
N LEU A 259 -10.15 -17.45 11.74
CA LEU A 259 -9.67 -16.10 12.03
C LEU A 259 -8.26 -16.15 12.60
N TYR A 260 -8.01 -16.99 13.60
CA TYR A 260 -6.68 -17.12 14.18
C TYR A 260 -5.67 -17.71 13.21
N ALA A 261 -6.05 -18.69 12.39
CA ALA A 261 -5.18 -19.27 11.38
C ALA A 261 -4.75 -18.23 10.32
N ILE A 262 -5.66 -17.35 9.89
CA ILE A 262 -5.36 -16.30 8.90
C ILE A 262 -4.62 -15.12 9.55
N ALA A 263 -4.96 -14.75 10.79
CA ALA A 263 -4.32 -13.65 11.50
C ALA A 263 -2.89 -13.98 11.98
N GLN A 264 -2.56 -15.26 12.18
CA GLN A 264 -1.26 -15.72 12.68
C GLN A 264 -0.40 -16.31 11.55
N MET A 265 -0.03 -15.46 10.59
CA MET A 265 0.90 -15.87 9.53
C MET A 265 2.36 -15.82 10.01
N PRO A 266 3.23 -16.73 9.51
CA PRO A 266 4.65 -16.63 9.75
C PRO A 266 5.22 -15.34 9.13
N PRO A 267 6.30 -14.78 9.72
CA PRO A 267 7.05 -13.70 9.09
C PRO A 267 7.41 -14.02 7.64
N GLY A 268 7.33 -13.03 6.76
CA GLY A 268 7.63 -13.11 5.33
C GLY A 268 6.45 -13.51 4.44
N ILE A 269 5.34 -14.01 4.99
CA ILE A 269 4.15 -14.45 4.22
C ILE A 269 2.92 -13.62 4.64
N PRO A 270 2.77 -12.37 4.18
CA PRO A 270 1.70 -11.50 4.62
C PRO A 270 0.34 -11.95 4.04
N VAL A 271 -0.66 -12.12 4.91
CA VAL A 271 -2.08 -12.23 4.53
C VAL A 271 -2.85 -11.17 5.29
N ALA A 272 -3.61 -10.35 4.58
CA ALA A 272 -4.56 -9.43 5.22
C ALA A 272 -5.76 -10.22 5.74
N CYS A 273 -6.03 -10.17 7.04
CA CYS A 273 -7.14 -10.86 7.67
C CYS A 273 -8.33 -9.90 7.85
N VAL A 274 -9.51 -10.30 7.40
CA VAL A 274 -10.76 -9.53 7.57
C VAL A 274 -11.71 -10.19 8.57
N ALA A 275 -12.87 -9.58 8.81
CA ALA A 275 -13.88 -10.12 9.71
C ALA A 275 -14.40 -11.50 9.25
N VAL A 276 -14.95 -12.28 10.20
CA VAL A 276 -15.42 -13.64 9.91
C VAL A 276 -16.70 -13.63 9.06
N GLY A 277 -16.75 -14.47 8.04
CA GLY A 277 -17.91 -14.75 7.19
C GLY A 277 -18.29 -13.56 6.30
N SER A 278 -19.59 -13.37 6.11
CA SER A 278 -20.12 -12.29 5.24
C SER A 278 -19.73 -10.89 5.68
N TRP A 279 -19.30 -10.70 6.94
CA TRP A 279 -18.82 -9.40 7.41
C TRP A 279 -17.45 -9.04 6.86
N GLY A 280 -16.56 -10.02 6.64
CA GLY A 280 -15.30 -9.78 5.93
C GLY A 280 -15.42 -9.94 4.42
N GLY A 281 -16.47 -10.62 3.97
CA GLY A 281 -16.80 -10.67 2.55
C GLY A 281 -17.34 -9.35 2.00
N ARG A 282 -17.83 -8.44 2.86
CA ARG A 282 -18.34 -7.10 2.51
C ARG A 282 -17.29 -6.02 2.74
#